data_AF-A0A842W8J0-F1
#
_entry.id   AF-A0A842W8J0-F1
#
_cell.length_a   1.000
_cell.length_b   1.000
_cell.length_c   1.000
_cell.angle_alpha   90.00
_cell.angle_beta   90.00
_cell.angle_gamma   90.00
#
_symmetry.space_group_name_H-M   'P 1'
#
loop_
_entity.id
_entity.type
_entity.pdbx_description
1 polymer ?
#
loop_
_entity_poly.entity_id
_entity_poly.type
_entity_poly.pdbx_seq_one_letter_code
_entity_poly.pdbx_strand_id
1 'polypeptide(L)'
;MLSKLIKEKNVHSAGKKGIPHAVEKQKLIERKNWRTWKPVIDYDKCIKCGMCWLHCPDSAYAFNKKGFPECDGRVCKGCLLCITVCPVRCISAEQERGLTEKKEKEKKK
;
A
#
# COMPACT_ATOMS: atom_id res chain seq x y z
N MET A 1 -4.56 -17.62 34.07
CA MET A 1 -4.10 -17.72 32.66
C MET A 1 -3.54 -16.41 32.07
N LEU A 2 -3.86 -15.22 32.59
CA LEU A 2 -3.35 -13.94 32.04
C LEU A 2 -1.87 -13.61 32.33
N SER A 3 -1.21 -14.32 33.24
CA SER A 3 0.19 -14.04 33.63
C SER A 3 1.23 -14.34 32.55
N LYS A 4 0.85 -15.09 31.50
CA LYS A 4 1.70 -15.41 30.35
C LYS A 4 1.53 -14.45 29.16
N LEU A 5 0.67 -13.44 29.27
CA LEU A 5 0.49 -12.46 28.20
C LEU A 5 1.67 -11.46 28.22
N ILE A 6 2.34 -11.32 27.08
CA ILE A 6 3.35 -10.27 26.87
C ILE A 6 2.63 -8.93 26.95
N LYS A 7 3.01 -8.09 27.91
CA LYS A 7 2.48 -6.72 28.02
C LYS A 7 2.86 -5.97 26.74
N GLU A 8 1.92 -5.25 26.12
CA GLU A 8 2.14 -4.54 24.85
C GLU A 8 3.38 -3.63 24.88
N LYS A 9 3.61 -2.96 26.01
CA LYS A 9 4.81 -2.15 26.29
C LYS A 9 6.15 -2.90 26.25
N ASN A 10 6.11 -4.23 26.32
CA ASN A 10 7.29 -5.11 26.30
C ASN A 10 7.51 -5.74 24.91
N VAL A 11 6.67 -5.43 23.90
CA VAL A 11 6.86 -5.89 22.53
C VAL A 11 7.88 -4.97 21.86
N HIS A 12 9.02 -5.52 21.44
CA HIS A 12 10.09 -4.77 20.77
C HIS A 12 9.60 -4.02 19.51
N SER A 13 8.58 -4.54 18.84
CA SER A 13 7.90 -3.95 17.68
C SER A 13 6.53 -3.35 18.01
N ALA A 14 6.35 -2.86 19.24
CA ALA A 14 5.13 -2.15 19.63
C ALA A 14 4.91 -0.98 18.67
N GLY A 15 3.96 -1.16 17.74
CA GLY A 15 3.53 -0.12 16.82
C GLY A 15 2.54 0.82 17.50
N LYS A 16 1.69 1.48 16.71
CA LYS A 16 0.50 2.15 17.27
C LYS A 16 -0.33 1.14 18.08
N LYS A 17 -0.84 1.58 19.25
CA LYS A 17 -1.64 0.76 20.17
C LYS A 17 -2.68 -0.08 19.40
N GLY A 18 -2.61 -1.40 19.54
CA GLY A 18 -3.49 -2.36 18.85
C GLY A 18 -3.04 -2.86 17.46
N ILE A 19 -1.89 -2.42 16.93
CA ILE A 19 -1.34 -2.91 15.65
C ILE A 19 0.15 -3.27 15.84
N PRO A 20 0.45 -4.52 16.27
CA PRO A 20 1.82 -5.02 16.37
C PRO A 20 2.50 -4.92 15.00
N HIS A 21 3.75 -4.41 14.96
CA HIS A 21 4.58 -4.21 13.74
C HIS A 21 4.35 -2.95 12.90
N ALA A 22 3.37 -2.10 13.21
CA ALA A 22 3.31 -0.75 12.65
C ALA A 22 4.27 0.18 13.40
N VAL A 23 5.57 -0.13 13.40
CA VAL A 23 6.59 0.73 14.00
C VAL A 23 6.65 2.05 13.24
N GLU A 24 6.74 3.15 13.97
CA GLU A 24 6.86 4.48 13.39
C GLU A 24 8.17 4.56 12.59
N LYS A 25 8.05 4.56 11.25
CA LYS A 25 9.12 4.68 10.26
C LYS A 25 10.04 3.44 10.12
N GLN A 26 9.53 2.34 9.55
CA GLN A 26 10.43 1.39 8.89
C GLN A 26 11.08 2.06 7.67
N LYS A 27 12.37 1.77 7.41
CA LYS A 27 13.05 2.20 6.19
C LYS A 27 12.33 1.55 4.99
N LEU A 28 11.51 2.33 4.30
CA LEU A 28 10.79 1.86 3.12
C LEU A 28 11.80 1.54 2.02
N ILE A 29 11.70 0.35 1.43
CA ILE A 29 12.56 -0.08 0.33
C ILE A 29 11.90 0.34 -0.98
N GLU A 30 12.64 1.06 -1.82
CA GLU A 30 12.18 1.43 -3.16
C GLU A 30 12.11 0.21 -4.09
N ARG A 31 10.96 0.01 -4.72
CA ARG A 31 10.64 -1.13 -5.60
C ARG A 31 9.85 -0.70 -6.84
N LYS A 32 9.98 0.57 -7.21
CA LYS A 32 9.26 1.19 -8.33
C LYS A 32 9.30 0.38 -9.64
N ASN A 33 10.40 -0.32 -9.91
CA ASN A 33 10.61 -1.07 -11.15
C ASN A 33 9.96 -2.47 -11.19
N TRP A 34 9.29 -2.91 -10.12
CA TRP A 34 8.76 -4.28 -10.04
C TRP A 34 7.38 -4.43 -10.70
N ARG A 35 6.65 -3.32 -10.83
CA ARG A 35 5.24 -3.35 -11.18
C ARG A 35 5.01 -3.24 -12.69
N THR A 36 4.13 -4.08 -13.21
CA THR A 36 3.51 -3.89 -14.54
C THR A 36 2.21 -3.10 -14.45
N TRP A 37 1.54 -3.17 -13.28
CA TRP A 37 0.27 -2.53 -13.00
C TRP A 37 0.34 -1.77 -11.67
N LYS A 38 -0.28 -0.61 -11.60
CA LYS A 38 -0.43 0.18 -10.37
C LYS A 38 -1.91 0.28 -9.97
N PRO A 39 -2.22 0.33 -8.66
CA PRO A 39 -3.57 0.61 -8.20
C PRO A 39 -3.90 2.10 -8.38
N VAL A 40 -5.11 2.40 -8.83
CA VAL A 40 -5.67 3.75 -8.93
C VAL A 40 -6.95 3.82 -8.11
N ILE A 41 -7.04 4.78 -7.20
CA ILE A 41 -8.21 4.95 -6.32
C ILE A 41 -9.15 5.99 -6.93
N ASP A 42 -10.41 5.61 -7.09
CA ASP A 42 -11.53 6.53 -7.29
C ASP A 42 -11.91 7.13 -5.93
N TYR A 43 -11.48 8.36 -5.69
CA TYR A 43 -11.67 9.03 -4.39
C TYR A 43 -13.12 9.44 -4.14
N ASP A 44 -13.96 9.57 -5.17
CA ASP A 44 -15.37 9.93 -5.01
C ASP A 44 -16.17 8.76 -4.42
N LYS A 45 -15.74 7.51 -4.69
CA LYS A 45 -16.33 6.29 -4.10
C LYS A 45 -15.66 5.84 -2.82
N CYS A 46 -14.50 6.41 -2.47
CA CYS A 46 -13.70 5.94 -1.35
C CYS A 46 -14.31 6.35 0.00
N ILE A 47 -14.72 5.37 0.80
CA ILE A 47 -15.26 5.57 2.16
C ILE A 47 -14.21 5.69 3.27
N LYS A 48 -12.92 5.80 2.92
CA LYS A 48 -11.79 5.96 3.87
C LYS A 48 -11.66 4.87 4.93
N CYS A 49 -12.14 3.65 4.66
CA CYS A 49 -12.13 2.54 5.62
C CYS A 49 -10.72 2.04 6.01
N GLY A 50 -9.69 2.33 5.20
CA GLY A 50 -8.31 1.93 5.50
C GLY A 50 -7.96 0.47 5.24
N MET A 51 -8.84 -0.33 4.65
CA MET A 51 -8.55 -1.75 4.34
C MET A 51 -7.35 -1.93 3.42
N CYS A 52 -7.19 -1.06 2.42
CA CYS A 52 -6.01 -1.07 1.55
C CYS A 52 -4.70 -0.76 2.30
N TRP A 53 -4.75 0.06 3.34
CA TRP A 53 -3.62 0.37 4.21
C TRP A 53 -3.29 -0.81 5.13
N LEU A 54 -4.30 -1.36 5.81
CA LEU A 54 -4.14 -2.45 6.77
C LEU A 54 -3.60 -3.73 6.12
N HIS A 55 -4.08 -4.06 4.93
CA HIS A 55 -3.70 -5.29 4.22
C HIS A 55 -2.49 -5.13 3.31
N CYS A 56 -1.87 -3.96 3.23
CA CYS A 56 -0.70 -3.79 2.37
C CYS A 56 0.52 -4.48 2.99
N PRO A 57 1.06 -5.58 2.41
CA PRO A 57 2.20 -6.29 2.97
C PRO A 57 3.49 -5.46 2.92
N ASP A 58 3.52 -4.45 2.05
CA ASP A 58 4.67 -3.58 1.80
C ASP A 58 4.57 -2.22 2.47
N SER A 59 3.49 -1.96 3.23
CA SER A 59 3.21 -0.66 3.84
C SER A 59 3.31 0.50 2.85
N ALA A 60 2.84 0.29 1.62
CA ALA A 60 2.90 1.28 0.55
C ALA A 60 1.82 2.37 0.65
N TYR A 61 0.94 2.31 1.65
CA TYR A 61 -0.13 3.30 1.84
C TYR A 61 0.17 4.21 3.02
N ALA A 62 -0.22 5.48 2.90
CA ALA A 62 -0.33 6.43 3.98
C ALA A 62 -1.67 7.18 3.88
N PHE A 63 -2.10 7.85 4.95
CA PHE A 63 -3.28 8.71 4.91
C PHE A 63 -2.88 10.16 4.70
N ASN A 64 -3.54 10.83 3.75
CA ASN A 64 -3.35 12.26 3.56
C ASN A 64 -4.11 13.09 4.60
N LYS A 65 -3.95 14.42 4.56
CA LYS A 65 -4.61 15.35 5.49
C LYS A 65 -6.15 15.28 5.46
N LYS A 66 -6.73 14.79 4.36
CA LYS A 66 -8.18 14.62 4.17
C LYS A 66 -8.68 13.23 4.62
N GLY A 67 -7.79 12.38 5.14
CA GLY A 67 -8.09 11.02 5.59
C GLY A 67 -8.27 10.01 4.46
N PHE A 68 -7.89 10.35 3.22
CA PHE A 68 -7.88 9.38 2.13
C PHE A 68 -6.57 8.58 2.12
N PRO A 69 -6.62 7.27 1.82
CA PRO A 69 -5.42 6.47 1.61
C PRO A 69 -4.75 6.84 0.29
N GLU A 70 -3.44 7.08 0.32
CA GLU A 70 -2.58 7.36 -0.83
C GLU A 70 -1.50 6.28 -0.95
N CYS A 71 -1.34 5.73 -2.16
CA CYS A 71 -0.33 4.71 -2.47
C CYS A 71 0.98 5.37 -2.91
N ASP A 72 2.09 5.10 -2.21
CA ASP A 72 3.43 5.49 -2.64
C ASP A 72 3.94 4.55 -3.74
N GLY A 73 3.93 5.05 -4.98
CA GLY A 73 4.43 4.34 -6.15
C GLY A 73 5.92 3.97 -6.08
N ARG A 74 6.73 4.55 -5.18
CA ARG A 74 8.13 4.12 -5.00
C ARG A 74 8.22 2.81 -4.25
N VAL A 75 7.26 2.53 -3.37
CA VAL A 75 7.26 1.38 -2.46
C VAL A 75 6.38 0.24 -2.98
N CYS A 76 5.29 0.61 -3.67
CA CYS A 76 4.30 -0.30 -4.22
C CYS A 76 4.91 -1.23 -5.29
N LYS A 77 4.73 -2.54 -5.08
CA LYS A 77 5.15 -3.60 -6.01
C LYS A 77 4.10 -3.94 -7.08
N GLY A 78 2.86 -3.44 -6.94
CA GLY A 78 1.78 -3.76 -7.87
C GLY A 78 1.16 -5.15 -7.67
N CYS A 79 1.07 -5.66 -6.42
CA CYS A 79 0.44 -6.96 -6.13
C CYS A 79 -1.09 -6.97 -6.21
N LEU A 80 -1.71 -5.78 -6.29
CA LEU A 80 -3.16 -5.57 -6.45
C LEU A 80 -4.07 -6.11 -5.33
N LEU A 81 -3.53 -6.62 -4.21
CA LEU A 81 -4.32 -7.06 -3.05
C LEU A 81 -5.30 -5.98 -2.55
N CYS A 82 -4.89 -4.71 -2.61
CA CYS A 82 -5.73 -3.57 -2.26
C CYS A 82 -7.07 -3.51 -3.04
N ILE A 83 -7.12 -4.00 -4.28
CA ILE A 83 -8.35 -4.09 -5.08
C ILE A 83 -9.29 -5.14 -4.47
N THR A 84 -8.75 -6.32 -4.16
CA THR A 84 -9.51 -7.45 -3.60
C THR A 84 -10.11 -7.13 -2.24
N VAL A 85 -9.36 -6.46 -1.36
CA VAL A 85 -9.82 -6.14 0.01
C VAL A 85 -10.69 -4.88 0.09
N CYS A 86 -10.84 -4.12 -0.99
CA CYS A 86 -11.64 -2.91 -0.99
C CYS A 86 -13.14 -3.26 -0.94
N PRO A 87 -13.88 -2.95 0.15
CA PRO A 87 -15.28 -3.35 0.29
C PRO A 87 -16.21 -2.64 -0.71
N VAL A 88 -15.84 -1.45 -1.15
CA VAL A 88 -16.61 -0.64 -2.12
C VAL A 88 -16.06 -0.71 -3.54
N ARG A 89 -15.04 -1.56 -3.78
CA ARG A 89 -14.41 -1.77 -5.10
C ARG A 89 -14.03 -0.47 -5.84
N CYS A 90 -13.54 0.53 -5.11
CA CYS A 90 -13.16 1.83 -5.65
C CYS A 90 -11.71 1.88 -6.18
N ILE A 91 -11.03 0.73 -6.32
CA ILE A 91 -9.63 0.67 -6.74
C ILE A 91 -9.54 -0.15 -8.02
N SER A 92 -8.92 0.39 -9.08
CA SER A 92 -8.70 -0.28 -10.36
C SER A 92 -7.20 -0.48 -10.63
N ALA A 93 -6.88 -1.37 -11.57
CA ALA A 93 -5.51 -1.57 -12.04
C ALA A 93 -5.28 -0.76 -13.33
N GLU A 94 -4.23 0.05 -13.35
CA GLU A 94 -3.76 0.77 -14.54
C GLU A 94 -2.36 0.28 -14.92
N GLN A 95 -2.08 0.13 -16.21
CA GLN A 95 -0.77 -0.32 -16.67
C GLN A 95 0.29 0.75 -16.40
N GLU A 96 1.46 0.35 -15.89
CA GLU A 96 2.58 1.26 -15.69
C GLU A 96 3.16 1.68 -17.04
N ARG A 97 3.07 2.97 -17.36
CA ARG A 97 3.67 3.55 -18.59
C ARG A 97 5.19 3.58 -18.45
N GLY A 98 5.82 2.48 -18.86
CA GLY A 98 7.28 2.34 -18.90
C GLY A 98 7.78 1.17 -19.77
N LEU A 99 6.91 0.20 -20.07
CA LEU A 99 7.22 -0.93 -20.96
C LEU A 99 6.76 -0.71 -22.41
N THR A 100 5.72 0.09 -22.64
CA THR A 100 5.12 0.31 -23.96
C THR A 100 5.79 1.45 -24.73
N GLU A 101 6.17 2.53 -24.04
CA GLU A 101 6.84 3.68 -24.68
C GLU A 101 8.24 3.33 -25.22
N LYS A 102 8.93 2.34 -24.62
CA LYS A 102 10.20 1.84 -25.16
C LYS A 102 9.99 1.16 -26.52
N LYS A 103 8.94 0.35 -26.66
CA LYS A 103 8.59 -0.31 -27.93
C LYS A 103 8.15 0.68 -29.01
N GLU A 104 7.45 1.75 -28.65
CA GLU A 104 7.05 2.78 -29.61
C GLU A 104 8.22 3.68 -30.05
N LYS A 105 9.18 3.95 -29.17
CA LYS A 105 10.40 4.70 -29.50
C LYS A 105 11.41 3.85 -30.27
N GLU A 106 11.47 2.53 -30.05
CA GLU A 106 12.30 1.60 -30.84
C GLU A 106 11.70 1.30 -32.22
N LYS A 107 10.37 1.27 -32.38
CA LYS A 107 9.72 1.10 -33.69
C LYS A 107 9.73 2.34 -34.58
N LYS A 108 10.11 3.49 -34.04
CA LYS A 108 10.24 4.78 -34.76
C LYS A 108 11.70 5.15 -35.04
N LYS A 109 12.64 4.23 -34.86
CA LYS A 109 14.04 4.41 -35.21
C LYS A 109 14.42 3.52 -36.38
#